data_AF-A0AAV5U6W8-F1
#
_entry.id   AF-A0AAV5U6W8-F1
#
_cell.length_a   1.000
_cell.length_b   1.000
_cell.length_c   1.000
_cell.angle_alpha   90.00
_cell.angle_beta   90.00
_cell.angle_gamma   90.00
#
_symmetry.space_group_name_H-M   'P 1'
#
loop_
_entity.id
_entity.type
_entity.pdbx_description
1 polymer ?
#
loop_
_entity_poly.entity_id
_entity_poly.type
_entity_poly.pdbx_seq_one_letter_code
_entity_poly.pdbx_strand_id
1 'polypeptide(L)'
;ERQQQALISELRRENEQGSSSRFSRACGVCFAEAPQRRAVFAACGHALCRACAEQLKAAADAEAAQLDLGEIDWARPLACPFCRKEGGFVPLFEDVMEDEGQIATRMPRVPAVPEVIDESSDAEIGEDDEVLQLDEEQLSDHSEQLDDYKEEERVTLAPGSVVCRTCGYCSSSNDKKCLACETRLPRMQ
;
A
#
# COMPACT_ATOMS: atom_id res chain seq x y z
N GLU A 1 10.37 34.75 -29.18
CA GLU A 1 11.05 35.14 -27.93
C GLU A 1 10.16 35.87 -26.93
N ARG A 2 9.64 37.09 -27.20
CA ARG A 2 8.82 37.83 -26.20
C ARG A 2 7.55 37.10 -25.74
N GLN A 3 6.83 36.44 -26.65
CA GLN A 3 5.63 35.66 -26.32
C GLN A 3 5.95 34.45 -25.44
N GLN A 4 7.11 33.81 -25.66
CA GLN A 4 7.56 32.67 -24.87
C GLN A 4 7.95 33.09 -23.45
N GLN A 5 8.63 34.23 -23.31
CA GLN A 5 8.96 34.78 -22.00
C GLN A 5 7.72 35.19 -21.19
N ALA A 6 6.72 35.77 -21.85
CA ALA A 6 5.44 36.10 -21.22
C ALA A 6 4.70 34.85 -20.72
N LEU A 7 4.66 33.79 -21.54
CA LEU A 7 4.04 32.51 -21.17
C LEU A 7 4.76 31.83 -20.00
N ILE A 8 6.10 31.81 -20.01
CA ILE A 8 6.89 31.25 -18.90
C ILE A 8 6.65 32.02 -17.60
N SER A 9 6.61 33.35 -17.68
CA SER A 9 6.34 34.20 -16.51
C SER A 9 4.96 33.92 -15.92
N GLU A 10 3.95 33.76 -16.77
CA GLU A 10 2.59 33.49 -16.34
C GLU A 10 2.46 32.11 -15.69
N LEU A 11 3.01 31.07 -16.32
CA LEU A 11 2.99 29.71 -15.76
C LEU A 11 3.73 29.61 -14.42
N ARG A 12 4.82 30.37 -14.22
CA ARG A 12 5.52 30.44 -12.92
C ARG A 12 4.65 31.10 -11.86
N ARG A 13 3.98 32.20 -12.21
CA ARG A 13 3.03 32.90 -11.33
C ARG A 13 1.86 32.00 -10.94
N GLU A 14 1.31 31.25 -11.90
CA GLU A 14 0.27 30.26 -11.65
C GLU A 14 0.74 29.12 -10.74
N ASN A 15 1.96 28.61 -10.92
CA ASN A 15 2.53 27.58 -10.03
C ASN A 15 2.76 28.09 -8.60
N GLU A 16 3.16 29.35 -8.42
CA GLU A 16 3.30 29.98 -7.10
C GLU A 16 1.93 30.21 -6.44
N GLN A 17 0.89 30.48 -7.24
CA GLN A 17 -0.49 30.66 -6.78
C GLN A 17 -1.25 29.35 -6.59
N GLY A 18 -0.84 28.29 -7.30
CA GLY A 18 -1.37 26.94 -7.23
C GLY A 18 -1.03 26.33 -5.89
N SER A 19 -1.94 26.49 -4.93
CA SER A 19 -1.93 25.92 -3.59
C SER A 19 -0.52 25.63 -3.03
N SER A 20 0.09 26.62 -2.38
CA SER A 20 1.18 26.39 -1.42
C SER A 20 0.70 25.63 -0.16
N SER A 21 -0.46 24.97 -0.22
CA SER A 21 -0.81 23.78 0.54
C SER A 21 0.26 22.73 0.24
N ARG A 22 1.43 22.91 0.85
CA ARG A 22 2.46 21.90 1.00
C ARG A 22 1.72 20.65 1.44
N PHE A 23 1.71 19.63 0.59
CA PHE A 23 1.10 18.35 0.95
C PHE A 23 1.66 17.96 2.30
N SER A 24 0.79 17.92 3.32
CA SER A 24 1.24 17.60 4.67
C SER A 24 1.89 16.22 4.61
N ARG A 25 3.14 16.15 5.08
CA ARG A 25 3.83 14.87 5.23
C ARG A 25 3.38 14.14 6.50
N ALA A 26 2.58 14.81 7.34
CA ALA A 26 2.15 14.25 8.59
C ALA A 26 1.33 12.97 8.36
N CYS A 27 1.63 11.92 9.12
CA CYS A 27 0.81 10.72 9.09
C CYS A 27 -0.54 11.02 9.75
N GLY A 28 -1.64 10.86 9.02
CA GLY A 28 -2.98 11.08 9.59
C GLY A 28 -3.46 10.00 10.59
N VAL A 29 -2.64 9.00 10.92
CA VAL A 29 -2.94 7.96 11.92
C VAL A 29 -2.19 8.22 13.23
N CYS A 30 -0.85 8.28 13.19
CA CYS A 30 -0.04 8.53 14.39
C CYS A 30 0.37 9.99 14.59
N PHE A 31 0.00 10.89 13.66
CA PHE A 31 0.32 12.32 13.68
C PHE A 31 1.82 12.68 13.67
N ALA A 32 2.71 11.73 13.37
CA ALA A 32 4.12 12.02 13.13
C ALA A 32 4.25 13.03 11.99
N GLU A 33 4.92 14.16 12.21
CA GLU A 33 4.93 15.32 11.29
C GLU A 33 5.61 15.02 9.95
N ALA A 34 6.70 14.26 9.97
CA ALA A 34 7.47 13.91 8.76
C ALA A 34 8.12 12.52 8.92
N PRO A 35 7.34 11.43 8.87
CA PRO A 35 7.88 10.08 8.99
C PRO A 35 8.82 9.77 7.81
N GLN A 36 10.02 9.26 8.10
CA GLN A 36 11.04 8.92 7.10
C GLN A 36 10.59 7.81 6.13
N ARG A 37 9.77 6.86 6.61
CA ARG A 37 9.25 5.77 5.79
C ARG A 37 7.75 5.90 5.66
N ARG A 38 7.26 5.90 4.43
CA ARG A 38 5.84 6.05 4.10
C ARG A 38 5.34 4.86 3.30
N ALA A 39 4.03 4.71 3.25
CA ALA A 39 3.33 3.74 2.43
C ALA A 39 2.09 4.38 1.84
N VAL A 40 1.68 3.95 0.66
CA VAL A 40 0.50 4.45 -0.05
C VAL A 40 -0.47 3.30 -0.32
N PHE A 41 -1.76 3.53 -0.08
CA PHE A 41 -2.80 2.58 -0.48
C PHE A 41 -2.99 2.62 -1.99
N ALA A 42 -2.68 1.52 -2.69
CA ALA A 42 -2.66 1.46 -4.15
C ALA A 42 -4.02 1.81 -4.78
N ALA A 43 -5.12 1.46 -4.10
CA ALA A 43 -6.47 1.66 -4.59
C ALA A 43 -6.94 3.14 -4.56
N CYS A 44 -6.38 3.98 -3.69
CA CYS A 44 -6.89 5.34 -3.46
C CYS A 44 -5.83 6.45 -3.36
N GLY A 45 -4.54 6.12 -3.32
CA GLY A 45 -3.46 7.10 -3.28
C GLY A 45 -3.25 7.79 -1.92
N HIS A 46 -4.06 7.48 -0.89
CA HIS A 46 -3.82 8.03 0.44
C HIS A 46 -2.55 7.41 1.05
N ALA A 47 -1.72 8.27 1.65
CA ALA A 47 -0.44 7.89 2.22
C ALA A 47 -0.41 8.03 3.75
N LEU A 48 0.32 7.13 4.41
CA LEU A 48 0.58 7.16 5.85
C LEU A 48 2.02 6.66 6.14
N CYS A 49 2.45 6.66 7.40
CA CYS A 49 3.79 6.14 7.72
C CYS A 49 3.81 4.61 7.59
N ARG A 50 4.96 4.05 7.20
CA ARG A 50 5.09 2.60 6.97
C ARG A 50 4.74 1.77 8.20
N ALA A 51 5.14 2.22 9.40
CA ALA A 51 4.81 1.54 10.65
C ALA A 51 3.29 1.39 10.87
N CYS A 52 2.51 2.45 10.59
CA CYS A 52 1.04 2.36 10.67
C CYS A 52 0.45 1.43 9.60
N ALA A 53 1.03 1.37 8.40
CA ALA A 53 0.58 0.43 7.36
C ALA A 53 0.79 -1.03 7.77
N GLU A 54 1.97 -1.34 8.32
CA GLU A 54 2.34 -2.67 8.80
C GLU A 54 1.49 -3.09 10.01
N GLN A 55 1.19 -2.16 10.93
CA GLN A 55 0.25 -2.43 12.04
C GLN A 55 -1.16 -2.76 11.55
N LEU A 56 -1.67 -2.03 10.55
CA LEU A 56 -2.98 -2.34 9.94
C LEU A 56 -2.97 -3.74 9.31
N LYS A 57 -1.87 -4.11 8.64
CA LYS A 57 -1.71 -5.45 8.07
C LYS A 57 -1.69 -6.53 9.15
N ALA A 58 -0.85 -6.37 10.18
CA ALA A 58 -0.73 -7.34 11.26
C ALA A 58 -2.07 -7.54 12.02
N ALA A 59 -2.84 -6.47 12.21
CA ALA A 59 -4.17 -6.57 12.81
C ALA A 59 -5.14 -7.38 11.93
N ALA A 60 -5.15 -7.12 10.61
CA ALA A 60 -5.99 -7.87 9.67
C ALA A 60 -5.59 -9.35 9.57
N ASP A 61 -4.28 -9.64 9.62
CA ASP A 61 -3.74 -11.00 9.60
C ASP A 61 -4.10 -11.75 10.90
N ALA A 62 -4.03 -11.08 12.07
CA ALA A 62 -4.44 -11.67 13.36
C ALA A 62 -5.94 -11.98 13.42
N GLU A 63 -6.79 -11.11 12.88
CA GLU A 63 -8.23 -11.37 12.76
C GLU A 63 -8.52 -12.55 11.81
N ALA A 64 -7.75 -12.71 10.73
CA ALA A 64 -7.92 -13.82 9.81
C ALA A 64 -7.53 -15.16 10.45
N ALA A 65 -6.46 -15.18 11.25
CA ALA A 65 -6.02 -16.38 11.96
C ALA A 65 -7.07 -16.93 12.94
N GLN A 66 -7.91 -16.07 13.51
CA GLN A 66 -8.97 -16.48 14.44
C GLN A 66 -10.16 -17.17 13.77
N LEU A 67 -10.35 -16.99 12.46
CA LEU A 67 -11.54 -17.48 11.76
C LEU A 67 -11.36 -18.89 11.16
N ASP A 68 -10.22 -19.55 11.39
CA ASP A 68 -9.89 -20.87 10.85
C ASP A 68 -10.21 -21.01 9.35
N LEU A 69 -10.05 -19.92 8.60
CA LEU A 69 -10.39 -19.87 7.17
C LEU A 69 -9.36 -20.58 6.28
N GLY A 70 -8.46 -21.36 6.86
CA GLY A 70 -7.39 -22.06 6.16
C GLY A 70 -6.36 -21.10 5.56
N GLU A 71 -5.29 -21.71 5.06
CA GLU A 71 -4.14 -21.05 4.44
C GLU A 71 -4.50 -20.57 3.02
N ILE A 72 -5.50 -19.70 2.90
CA ILE A 72 -5.84 -19.14 1.58
C ILE A 72 -4.93 -17.95 1.30
N ASP A 73 -3.99 -18.18 0.38
CA ASP A 73 -2.88 -17.31 -0.03
C ASP A 73 -3.32 -15.97 -0.69
N TRP A 74 -4.63 -15.69 -0.79
CA TRP A 74 -5.07 -14.35 -1.19
C TRP A 74 -5.00 -13.42 0.03
N ALA A 75 -3.91 -12.66 0.12
CA ALA A 75 -3.75 -11.62 1.14
C ALA A 75 -5.04 -10.78 1.28
N ARG A 76 -5.63 -10.79 2.48
CA ARG A 76 -6.88 -10.09 2.75
C ARG A 76 -6.71 -8.59 2.43
N PRO A 77 -7.63 -7.98 1.65
CA PRO A 77 -7.48 -6.59 1.28
C PRO A 77 -7.61 -5.69 2.51
N LEU A 78 -6.72 -4.71 2.64
CA LEU A 78 -6.72 -3.75 3.73
C LEU A 78 -7.63 -2.57 3.39
N ALA A 79 -8.37 -2.07 4.36
CA ALA A 79 -9.17 -0.86 4.19
C ALA A 79 -8.34 0.39 4.50
N CYS A 80 -8.29 1.34 3.56
CA CYS A 80 -7.64 2.64 3.80
C CYS A 80 -8.30 3.37 4.99
N PRO A 81 -7.56 3.87 6.00
CA PRO A 81 -8.16 4.52 7.17
C PRO A 81 -8.85 5.85 6.84
N PHE A 82 -8.52 6.48 5.70
CA PHE A 82 -9.06 7.77 5.30
C PHE A 82 -10.35 7.64 4.49
N CYS A 83 -10.37 6.77 3.48
CA CYS A 83 -11.50 6.64 2.55
C CYS A 83 -12.16 5.26 2.55
N ARG A 84 -11.64 4.30 3.34
CA ARG A 84 -12.12 2.92 3.48
C ARG A 84 -12.16 2.10 2.19
N LYS A 85 -11.47 2.53 1.14
CA LYS A 85 -11.32 1.72 -0.07
C LYS A 85 -10.41 0.54 0.24
N GLU A 86 -10.84 -0.65 -0.13
CA GLU A 86 -10.12 -1.91 0.02
C GLU A 86 -8.97 -2.03 -0.99
N GLY A 87 -7.83 -2.56 -0.55
CA GLY A 87 -6.67 -2.85 -1.39
C GLY A 87 -5.40 -3.09 -0.59
N GLY A 88 -4.28 -3.29 -1.29
CA GLY A 88 -2.96 -3.34 -0.66
C GLY A 88 -2.35 -1.94 -0.46
N PHE A 89 -1.25 -1.89 0.28
CA PHE A 89 -0.37 -0.72 0.28
C PHE A 89 0.98 -1.07 -0.34
N VAL A 90 1.64 -0.04 -0.89
CA VAL A 90 2.99 -0.13 -1.44
C VAL A 90 3.90 0.78 -0.59
N PRO A 91 5.04 0.27 -0.08
CA PRO A 91 6.01 1.10 0.62
C PRO A 91 6.60 2.13 -0.35
N LEU A 92 6.74 3.37 0.12
CA LEU A 92 7.43 4.43 -0.60
C LEU A 92 8.88 4.46 -0.12
N PHE A 93 9.81 4.48 -1.07
CA PHE A 93 11.24 4.66 -0.81
C PHE A 93 11.55 6.14 -0.98
N GLU A 94 12.06 6.76 0.08
CA GLU A 94 12.59 8.12 0.02
C GLU A 94 14.11 8.00 0.09
N ASP A 95 14.79 8.42 -0.99
CA ASP A 95 16.24 8.50 -0.98
C ASP A 95 16.65 9.68 -0.11
N VAL A 96 17.46 9.42 0.92
CA VAL A 96 18.12 10.49 1.66
C VAL A 96 19.17 11.05 0.70
N MET A 97 18.89 12.20 0.11
CA MET A 97 19.95 12.97 -0.52
C MET A 97 20.86 13.39 0.62
N GLU A 98 21.99 12.70 0.78
CA GLU A 98 23.06 13.16 1.64
C GLU A 98 23.38 14.58 1.17
N ASP A 99 23.14 15.55 2.06
CA ASP A 99 23.49 16.94 1.80
C ASP A 99 25.02 16.98 1.84
N GLU A 100 25.65 16.55 0.74
CA GLU A 100 27.06 16.74 0.47
C GLU A 100 27.27 18.26 0.43
N GLY A 101 27.46 18.83 1.62
CA GLY A 101 27.87 20.20 1.77
C GLY A 101 29.06 20.43 0.87
N GLN A 102 28.83 21.22 -0.19
CA GLN A 102 29.73 21.57 -1.31
C GLN A 102 29.45 20.88 -2.66
N ILE A 103 28.24 21.05 -3.21
CA ILE A 103 28.18 21.38 -4.65
C ILE A 103 28.51 22.88 -4.79
N ALA A 104 29.79 23.21 -4.54
CA ALA A 104 30.34 24.45 -5.05
C ALA A 104 30.24 24.38 -6.58
N THR A 105 29.30 25.12 -7.14
CA THR A 105 29.31 25.74 -8.48
C THR A 105 30.53 25.41 -9.36
N ARG A 106 30.61 24.16 -9.82
CA ARG A 106 31.39 23.76 -10.99
C ARG A 106 30.59 22.68 -11.67
N MET A 107 29.77 23.12 -12.63
CA MET A 107 29.37 22.24 -13.71
C MET A 107 30.64 21.52 -14.19
N PRO A 108 30.68 20.18 -14.21
CA PRO A 108 31.81 19.49 -14.80
C PRO A 108 31.91 19.96 -16.24
N ARG A 109 33.05 20.55 -16.63
CA ARG A 109 33.42 20.54 -18.05
C ARG A 109 33.47 19.06 -18.41
N VAL A 110 32.52 18.61 -19.23
CA VAL A 110 32.48 17.27 -19.79
C VAL A 110 33.88 16.99 -20.34
N PRO A 111 34.70 16.11 -19.70
CA PRO A 111 35.92 15.67 -20.34
C PRO A 111 35.53 14.87 -21.58
N ALA A 112 36.23 15.11 -22.69
CA ALA A 112 36.04 14.36 -23.92
C ALA A 112 36.09 12.86 -23.60
N VAL A 113 35.05 12.16 -24.02
CA VAL A 113 34.84 10.72 -23.83
C VAL A 113 36.06 9.97 -24.39
N PRO A 114 36.85 9.25 -23.57
CA PRO A 114 37.78 8.26 -24.09
C PRO A 114 37.00 7.05 -24.59
N GLU A 115 37.43 6.53 -25.73
CA GLU A 115 36.85 5.38 -26.41
C GLU A 115 36.67 4.17 -25.48
N VAL A 116 35.49 3.58 -25.62
CA VAL A 116 35.11 2.18 -25.44
C VAL A 116 36.26 1.22 -25.11
N ILE A 117 36.15 0.56 -23.94
CA ILE A 117 36.77 -0.75 -23.73
C ILE A 117 35.62 -1.70 -23.39
N ASP A 118 35.37 -2.58 -24.35
CA ASP A 118 34.52 -3.75 -24.26
C ASP A 118 35.32 -4.84 -23.55
N GLU A 119 34.98 -5.13 -22.29
CA GLU A 119 35.47 -6.33 -21.60
C GLU A 119 34.28 -7.07 -20.98
N SER A 120 33.73 -7.96 -21.82
CA SER A 120 32.97 -9.15 -21.45
C SER A 120 33.65 -9.89 -20.30
N SER A 121 32.94 -10.05 -19.19
CA SER A 121 33.28 -11.05 -18.17
C SER A 121 32.06 -11.93 -17.93
N ASP A 122 32.14 -13.13 -18.49
CA ASP A 122 31.26 -14.25 -18.22
C ASP A 122 31.46 -14.69 -16.77
N ALA A 123 30.47 -14.41 -15.91
CA ALA A 123 30.42 -14.93 -14.56
C ALA A 123 29.63 -16.24 -14.58
N GLU A 124 30.35 -17.35 -14.47
CA GLU A 124 29.79 -18.69 -14.31
C GLU A 124 28.99 -18.78 -13.00
N ILE A 125 27.69 -19.06 -13.13
CA ILE A 125 26.79 -19.29 -12.00
C ILE A 125 26.94 -20.76 -11.60
N GLY A 126 27.55 -20.99 -10.43
CA GLY A 126 27.65 -22.32 -9.84
C GLY A 126 26.27 -22.84 -9.43
N GLU A 127 25.88 -23.97 -9.99
CA GLU A 127 24.69 -24.75 -9.63
C GLU A 127 25.04 -25.65 -8.44
N ASP A 128 24.85 -25.16 -7.22
CA ASP A 128 24.89 -26.00 -6.01
C ASP A 128 23.44 -26.40 -5.65
N ASP A 129 22.96 -27.47 -6.30
CA ASP A 129 21.71 -28.18 -5.97
C ASP A 129 21.91 -29.04 -4.70
N GLU A 130 21.75 -28.45 -3.52
CA GLU A 130 21.52 -29.23 -2.29
C GLU A 130 20.05 -29.68 -2.22
N VAL A 131 19.81 -30.88 -2.74
CA VAL A 131 18.55 -31.61 -2.56
C VAL A 131 18.43 -32.03 -1.09
N LEU A 132 17.70 -31.24 -0.30
CA LEU A 132 17.25 -31.64 1.03
C LEU A 132 16.25 -32.81 0.89
N GLN A 133 16.75 -34.03 1.08
CA GLN A 133 15.93 -35.21 1.31
C GLN A 133 15.29 -35.04 2.69
N LEU A 134 14.02 -34.63 2.72
CA LEU A 134 13.20 -34.67 3.92
C LEU A 134 12.58 -36.07 4.01
N ASP A 135 12.90 -36.77 5.09
CA ASP A 135 12.46 -38.13 5.36
C ASP A 135 10.93 -38.20 5.54
N GLU A 136 10.24 -38.98 4.70
CA GLU A 136 8.78 -39.15 4.63
C GLU A 136 8.15 -39.93 5.82
N GLU A 137 8.93 -40.34 6.82
CA GLU A 137 8.50 -41.37 7.80
C GLU A 137 7.78 -40.87 9.07
N GLN A 138 7.39 -39.59 9.20
CA GLN A 138 6.72 -39.09 10.43
C GLN A 138 5.26 -38.62 10.29
N LEU A 139 4.60 -38.84 9.15
CA LEU A 139 3.23 -38.33 8.91
C LEU A 139 2.07 -39.32 9.17
N SER A 140 2.31 -40.52 9.70
CA SER A 140 1.25 -41.54 9.83
C SER A 140 0.49 -41.60 11.15
N ASP A 141 0.86 -40.83 12.20
CA ASP A 141 0.37 -41.10 13.57
C ASP A 141 -0.58 -40.05 14.19
N HIS A 142 -1.15 -39.15 13.38
CA HIS A 142 -2.04 -38.09 13.91
C HIS A 142 -3.45 -38.01 13.28
N SER A 143 -3.94 -39.10 12.64
CA SER A 143 -5.23 -39.07 11.92
C SER A 143 -6.46 -39.51 12.73
N GLU A 144 -6.39 -39.77 14.04
CA GLU A 144 -7.53 -40.38 14.77
C GLU A 144 -8.26 -39.45 15.77
N GLN A 145 -8.07 -38.12 15.75
CA GLN A 145 -8.61 -37.25 16.82
C GLN A 145 -9.37 -35.98 16.38
N LEU A 146 -10.04 -35.97 15.22
CA LEU A 146 -10.82 -34.79 14.76
C LEU A 146 -12.25 -35.08 14.27
N ASP A 147 -13.00 -35.95 14.95
CA ASP A 147 -14.41 -36.23 14.61
C ASP A 147 -15.46 -35.60 15.55
N ASP A 148 -15.10 -34.81 16.56
CA ASP A 148 -16.05 -34.47 17.66
C ASP A 148 -16.44 -32.97 17.83
N TYR A 149 -16.21 -32.10 16.85
CA TYR A 149 -16.54 -30.65 16.99
C TYR A 149 -17.28 -30.03 15.80
N LYS A 150 -18.37 -30.65 15.32
CA LYS A 150 -19.28 -30.03 14.33
C LYS A 150 -20.71 -29.91 14.83
N GLU A 151 -20.92 -29.00 15.77
CA GLU A 151 -22.20 -28.40 16.18
C GLU A 151 -21.80 -27.37 17.26
N GLU A 152 -22.02 -26.05 17.24
CA GLU A 152 -23.04 -25.19 16.65
C GLU A 152 -22.52 -23.73 16.69
N GLU A 153 -22.56 -22.97 15.58
CA GLU A 153 -22.91 -21.54 15.66
C GLU A 153 -23.33 -21.02 14.27
N ARG A 154 -24.47 -21.50 13.77
CA ARG A 154 -25.17 -20.80 12.69
C ARG A 154 -25.73 -19.50 13.27
N VAL A 155 -25.00 -18.41 13.09
CA VAL A 155 -25.57 -17.07 13.24
C VAL A 155 -26.62 -16.89 12.15
N THR A 156 -27.87 -17.21 12.48
CA THR A 156 -29.01 -16.91 11.62
C THR A 156 -29.20 -15.41 11.61
N LEU A 157 -28.63 -14.72 10.62
CA LEU A 157 -29.09 -13.38 10.25
C LEU A 157 -30.58 -13.48 9.93
N ALA A 158 -31.39 -12.65 10.59
CA ALA A 158 -32.84 -12.68 10.43
C ALA A 158 -33.23 -12.63 8.94
N PRO A 159 -34.22 -13.43 8.50
CA PRO A 159 -34.68 -13.41 7.11
C PRO A 159 -35.19 -12.00 6.76
N GLY A 160 -34.45 -11.29 5.91
CA GLY A 160 -34.79 -9.93 5.45
C GLY A 160 -33.67 -8.88 5.56
N SER A 161 -32.47 -9.21 6.05
CA SER A 161 -31.34 -8.26 6.06
C SER A 161 -30.67 -8.16 4.68
N VAL A 162 -30.88 -7.04 3.99
CA VAL A 162 -30.17 -6.72 2.73
C VAL A 162 -28.93 -5.93 3.10
N VAL A 163 -27.75 -6.49 2.86
CA VAL A 163 -26.47 -5.80 3.09
C VAL A 163 -26.24 -4.85 1.92
N CYS A 164 -26.04 -3.55 2.20
CA CYS A 164 -25.71 -2.56 1.18
C CYS A 164 -24.36 -2.91 0.52
N ARG A 165 -24.37 -3.24 -0.79
CA ARG A 165 -23.18 -3.61 -1.57
C ARG A 165 -22.06 -2.56 -1.58
N THR A 166 -22.38 -1.31 -1.27
CA THR A 166 -21.41 -0.20 -1.34
C THR A 166 -20.69 0.06 -0.01
N CYS A 167 -21.31 -0.24 1.14
CA CYS A 167 -20.75 0.08 2.47
C CYS A 167 -20.53 -1.14 3.38
N GLY A 168 -21.13 -2.31 3.07
CA GLY A 168 -21.01 -3.53 3.87
C GLY A 168 -21.66 -3.51 5.27
N TYR A 169 -22.09 -2.36 5.79
CA TYR A 169 -22.44 -2.20 7.21
C TYR A 169 -23.81 -1.55 7.50
N CYS A 170 -24.55 -1.18 6.46
CA CYS A 170 -25.76 -0.37 6.62
C CYS A 170 -27.01 -1.26 6.56
N SER A 171 -27.68 -1.51 7.69
CA SER A 171 -28.87 -2.38 7.82
C SER A 171 -30.20 -1.76 7.35
N SER A 172 -30.15 -0.70 6.54
CA SER A 172 -31.33 0.07 6.14
C SER A 172 -32.13 -0.67 5.07
N SER A 173 -33.24 -1.28 5.46
CA SER A 173 -34.10 -2.17 4.65
C SER A 173 -34.97 -1.47 3.60
N ASN A 174 -34.55 -0.33 3.05
CA ASN A 174 -35.30 0.34 1.98
C ASN A 174 -34.39 0.68 0.81
N ASP A 175 -34.77 0.21 -0.38
CA ASP A 175 -34.12 0.35 -1.70
C ASP A 175 -33.90 1.80 -2.20
N LYS A 176 -34.05 2.79 -1.33
CA LYS A 176 -33.92 4.20 -1.68
C LYS A 176 -32.92 4.86 -0.75
N LYS A 177 -31.66 4.72 -1.15
CA LYS A 177 -30.51 5.57 -0.80
C LYS A 177 -30.05 5.48 0.66
N CYS A 178 -28.86 4.90 0.84
CA CYS A 178 -28.12 5.04 2.08
C CYS A 178 -27.69 6.52 2.25
N LEU A 179 -28.36 7.26 3.14
CA LEU A 179 -28.05 8.67 3.47
C LEU A 179 -26.58 8.87 3.89
N ALA A 180 -25.94 7.84 4.46
CA ALA A 180 -24.52 7.88 4.81
C ALA A 180 -23.57 7.80 3.59
N CYS A 181 -24.04 7.28 2.45
CA CYS A 181 -23.25 7.23 1.21
C CYS A 181 -23.39 8.51 0.38
N GLU A 182 -24.55 9.17 0.38
CA GLU A 182 -24.79 10.39 -0.42
C GLU A 182 -23.99 11.62 0.07
N THR A 183 -23.50 11.61 1.31
CA THR A 183 -22.74 12.73 1.90
C THR A 183 -21.22 12.66 1.70
N ARG A 184 -20.68 11.62 1.03
CA ARG A 184 -19.23 11.40 0.89
C ARG A 184 -18.66 11.54 -0.52
N LEU A 185 -19.45 11.95 -1.51
CA LEU A 185 -18.89 12.42 -2.77
C LEU A 185 -18.53 13.91 -2.63
N PRO A 186 -17.25 14.30 -2.68
CA PRO A 186 -16.94 15.72 -2.82
C PRO A 186 -17.52 16.18 -4.17
N ARG A 187 -18.41 17.18 -4.12
CA ARG A 187 -18.77 17.93 -5.32
C ARG A 187 -17.48 18.58 -5.83
N MET A 188 -16.90 18.03 -6.90
CA MET A 188 -15.97 18.78 -7.74
C MET A 188 -16.80 19.87 -8.44
N GLN A 189 -16.67 21.10 -7.96
CA GLN A 189 -16.96 22.32 -8.73
C GLN A 189 -15.63 22.86 -9.25
#